data_AF-A0A5N7IXT3-F1
#
_entry.id   AF-A0A5N7IXT3-F1
#
_cell.length_a   1.000
_cell.length_b   1.000
_cell.length_c   1.000
_cell.angle_alpha   90.00
_cell.angle_beta   90.00
_cell.angle_gamma   90.00
#
_symmetry.space_group_name_H-M   'P 1'
#
loop_
_entity.id
_entity.type
_entity.pdbx_description
1 polymer ?
#
loop_
_entity_poly.entity_id
_entity_poly.type
_entity_poly.pdbx_seq_one_letter_code
_entity_poly.pdbx_strand_id
1 'polypeptide(L)'
;MKSMIYKNPVISVVVINIITFIMCMYGINERAYAVTMLIIVVGIVNRRIIDNGENIDKQKKTTMFISFFLILIIQFAYAMYKINSTH
;
A
#
# COMPACT_ATOMS: atom_id res chain seq x y z
N MET A 1 -3.77 26.13 -0.87
CA MET A 1 -4.19 25.25 0.24
C MET A 1 -3.57 23.87 0.04
N LYS A 2 -2.88 23.31 1.05
CA LYS A 2 -2.42 21.92 0.97
C LYS A 2 -3.62 20.97 0.97
N SER A 3 -3.56 19.94 0.10
CA SER A 3 -4.59 18.89 0.02
C SER A 3 -4.79 18.18 1.35
N MET A 4 -6.00 17.68 1.61
CA MET A 4 -6.36 16.94 2.83
C MET A 4 -5.43 15.74 3.08
N ILE A 5 -4.91 15.15 2.01
CA ILE A 5 -3.95 14.04 2.03
C ILE A 5 -2.67 14.40 2.81
N TYR A 6 -2.21 15.65 2.70
CA TYR A 6 -0.98 16.11 3.35
C TYR A 6 -1.21 16.63 4.77
N LYS A 7 -2.46 16.93 5.15
CA LYS A 7 -2.82 17.33 6.52
C LYS A 7 -2.83 16.13 7.46
N ASN A 8 -3.26 14.97 6.96
CA ASN A 8 -3.31 13.72 7.72
C ASN A 8 -2.52 12.62 6.98
N PRO A 9 -1.18 12.71 6.93
CA PRO A 9 -0.36 11.86 6.08
C PRO A 9 -0.40 10.38 6.48
N VAL A 10 -0.41 10.07 7.79
CA VAL A 10 -0.46 8.67 8.27
C VAL A 10 -1.77 8.00 7.85
N ILE A 11 -2.91 8.65 8.11
CA ILE A 11 -4.22 8.13 7.74
C ILE A 11 -4.29 7.94 6.23
N SER A 12 -3.81 8.92 5.47
CA SER A 12 -3.84 8.87 4.00
C SER A 12 -3.04 7.71 3.44
N VAL A 13 -1.81 7.51 3.94
CA VAL A 13 -0.97 6.35 3.54
C VAL A 13 -1.68 5.04 3.88
N VAL A 14 -2.20 4.89 5.10
CA VAL A 14 -2.89 3.67 5.54
C VAL A 14 -4.11 3.37 4.69
N VAL A 15 -4.93 4.38 4.37
CA VAL A 15 -6.13 4.20 3.53
C VAL A 15 -5.75 3.78 2.11
N ILE A 16 -4.77 4.44 1.47
CA ILE A 16 -4.30 4.09 0.13
C ILE A 16 -3.78 2.65 0.11
N ASN A 17 -3.01 2.30 1.14
CA ASN A 17 -2.48 0.97 1.37
C ASN A 17 -3.58 -0.09 1.47
N ILE A 18 -4.64 0.14 2.25
CA ILE A 18 -5.78 -0.78 2.37
C ILE A 18 -6.54 -0.93 1.04
N ILE A 19 -6.78 0.17 0.32
CA ILE A 19 -7.46 0.11 -1.00
C ILE A 19 -6.62 -0.73 -1.98
N THR A 20 -5.32 -0.51 -1.99
CA THR A 20 -4.37 -1.26 -2.83
C THR A 20 -4.38 -2.74 -2.48
N PHE A 21 -4.44 -3.06 -1.17
CA PHE A 21 -4.54 -4.43 -0.69
C PHE A 21 -5.76 -5.14 -1.30
N ILE A 22 -6.95 -4.54 -1.17
CA ILE A 22 -8.20 -5.10 -1.70
C ILE A 22 -8.12 -5.29 -3.22
N MET A 23 -7.62 -4.29 -3.96
CA MET A 23 -7.48 -4.38 -5.42
C MET A 23 -6.55 -5.52 -5.84
N CYS A 24 -5.40 -5.68 -5.18
CA CYS A 24 -4.46 -6.74 -5.53
C CYS A 24 -5.00 -8.13 -5.16
N MET A 25 -5.70 -8.27 -4.02
CA MET A 25 -6.37 -9.53 -3.66
C MET A 25 -7.38 -9.94 -4.73
N TYR A 26 -8.20 -9.00 -5.19
CA TYR A 26 -9.12 -9.21 -6.30
C TYR A 26 -8.38 -9.60 -7.60
N GLY A 27 -7.31 -8.87 -7.94
CA GLY A 27 -6.49 -9.16 -9.12
C GLY A 27 -5.84 -10.55 -9.09
N ILE A 28 -5.38 -11.03 -7.94
CA ILE A 28 -4.82 -12.38 -7.77
C ILE A 28 -5.89 -13.46 -8.02
N ASN A 29 -7.12 -13.25 -7.53
CA ASN A 29 -8.22 -14.19 -7.74
C ASN A 29 -8.62 -14.30 -9.21
N GLU A 30 -8.70 -13.17 -9.90
CA GLU A 30 -9.02 -13.10 -11.34
C GLU A 30 -7.83 -13.41 -12.25
N ARG A 31 -6.66 -13.79 -11.69
CA ARG A 31 -5.39 -13.99 -12.43
C ARG A 31 -4.95 -12.76 -13.23
N ALA A 32 -5.45 -11.58 -12.87
CA ALA A 32 -5.07 -10.28 -13.43
C ALA A 32 -3.79 -9.76 -12.77
N TYR A 33 -2.68 -10.49 -12.94
CA TYR A 33 -1.41 -10.16 -12.28
C TYR A 33 -0.87 -8.77 -12.63
N ALA A 34 -1.31 -8.15 -13.73
CA ALA A 34 -1.00 -6.76 -14.06
C ALA A 34 -1.40 -5.77 -12.96
N VAL A 35 -2.41 -6.09 -12.14
CA VAL A 35 -2.85 -5.30 -10.98
C VAL A 35 -1.71 -5.15 -9.94
N THR A 36 -0.75 -6.08 -9.89
CA THR A 36 0.41 -5.97 -8.99
C THR A 36 1.33 -4.78 -9.32
N MET A 37 1.28 -4.24 -10.54
CA MET A 37 2.00 -3.00 -10.89
C MET A 37 1.51 -1.78 -10.11
N LEU A 38 0.27 -1.81 -9.58
CA LEU A 38 -0.26 -0.74 -8.71
C LEU A 38 0.59 -0.54 -7.45
N ILE A 39 1.26 -1.59 -6.98
CA ILE A 39 2.15 -1.52 -5.81
C ILE A 39 3.26 -0.49 -6.03
N ILE A 40 3.82 -0.43 -7.24
CA ILE A 40 4.88 0.53 -7.59
C ILE A 40 4.33 1.94 -7.53
N VAL A 41 3.15 2.16 -8.13
CA VAL A 41 2.45 3.45 -8.12
C VAL A 41 2.17 3.89 -6.69
N VAL A 42 1.71 2.98 -5.84
CA VAL A 42 1.39 3.25 -4.43
C VAL A 42 2.64 3.57 -3.63
N GLY A 43 3.77 2.89 -3.91
CA GLY A 43 5.07 3.25 -3.33
C GLY A 43 5.48 4.69 -3.66
N ILE A 44 5.30 5.12 -4.91
CA ILE A 44 5.56 6.50 -5.35
C ILE A 44 4.62 7.50 -4.65
N VAL A 45 3.32 7.18 -4.57
CA VAL A 45 2.32 8.02 -3.90
C VAL A 45 2.62 8.15 -2.41
N ASN A 46 2.90 7.03 -1.72
CA ASN A 46 3.27 7.03 -0.30
C ASN A 46 4.51 7.87 -0.04
N ARG A 47 5.55 7.76 -0.88
CA ARG A 47 6.74 8.60 -0.80
C ARG A 47 6.37 10.08 -0.92
N ARG A 48 5.53 10.44 -1.90
CA ARG A 48 5.08 11.82 -2.09
C ARG A 48 4.29 12.36 -0.89
N ILE A 49 3.49 11.53 -0.23
CA ILE A 49 2.76 11.91 0.99
C ILE A 49 3.74 12.13 2.15
N ILE A 50 4.74 11.25 2.29
CA ILE A 50 5.77 11.37 3.33
C ILE A 50 6.60 12.65 3.13
N ASP A 51 6.94 13.00 1.90
CA ASP A 51 7.80 14.15 1.60
C ASP A 51 7.06 15.50 1.75
N ASN A 52 5.73 15.52 1.55
CA ASN A 52 4.94 16.76 1.55
C ASN A 52 4.00 16.94 2.76
N GLY A 53 3.87 15.90 3.59
CA GLY A 53 2.95 15.88 4.72
C GLY A 53 3.36 16.82 5.87
N GLU A 54 2.35 17.34 6.56
CA GLU A 54 2.54 18.24 7.70
C GLU A 54 2.83 17.45 8.99
N ASN A 55 3.69 17.98 9.86
CA ASN A 55 3.98 17.43 11.19
C ASN A 55 4.37 15.94 11.20
N ILE A 56 5.16 15.51 10.20
CA ILE A 56 5.71 14.15 10.13
C ILE A 56 6.95 14.06 11.00
N ASP A 57 6.84 13.31 12.09
CA ASP A 57 7.97 12.89 12.91
C ASP A 57 8.52 11.51 12.47
N LYS A 58 9.63 11.09 13.10
CA LYS A 58 10.29 9.82 12.81
C LYS A 58 9.40 8.60 13.07
N GLN A 59 8.55 8.64 14.11
CA GLN A 59 7.65 7.54 14.44
C GLN A 59 6.57 7.40 13.37
N LYS A 60 5.89 8.50 13.00
CA LYS A 60 4.88 8.52 11.92
C LYS A 60 5.46 8.04 10.60
N LYS A 61 6.67 8.50 10.24
CA LYS A 61 7.38 8.05 9.05
C LYS A 61 7.61 6.54 9.07
N THR A 62 8.07 6.02 10.20
CA THR A 62 8.27 4.58 10.41
C THR A 62 6.96 3.80 10.28
N THR A 63 5.87 4.26 10.91
CA THR A 63 4.54 3.64 10.80
C THR A 63 4.05 3.58 9.35
N MET A 64 4.23 4.66 8.60
CA MET A 64 3.86 4.71 7.17
C MET A 64 4.64 3.65 6.36
N PHE A 65 5.95 3.53 6.57
CA PHE A 65 6.74 2.49 5.91
C PHE A 65 6.33 1.07 6.32
N ILE A 66 6.19 0.81 7.63
CA ILE A 66 5.76 -0.50 8.14
C ILE A 66 4.43 -0.91 7.52
N SER A 67 3.45 0.01 7.45
CA SER A 67 2.14 -0.28 6.87
C SER A 67 2.22 -0.72 5.40
N PHE A 68 3.14 -0.15 4.62
CA PHE A 68 3.33 -0.53 3.22
C PHE A 68 3.97 -1.92 3.10
N PHE A 69 5.03 -2.19 3.86
CA PHE A 69 5.70 -3.49 3.84
C PHE A 69 4.83 -4.63 4.38
N LEU A 70 4.00 -4.36 5.38
CA LEU A 70 3.07 -5.34 5.93
C LEU A 70 2.12 -5.85 4.84
N ILE A 71 1.64 -4.96 3.98
CA ILE A 71 0.72 -5.33 2.89
C ILE A 71 1.42 -6.10 1.78
N LEU A 72 2.67 -5.73 1.46
CA LEU A 72 3.50 -6.50 0.52
C LEU A 72 3.68 -7.95 0.98
N ILE A 73 3.99 -8.15 2.25
CA ILE A 73 4.19 -9.49 2.83
C ILE A 73 2.89 -10.31 2.75
N ILE A 74 1.76 -9.72 3.16
CA ILE A 74 0.47 -10.42 3.14
C ILE A 74 0.06 -10.75 1.70
N GLN A 75 0.24 -9.83 0.75
CA GLN A 75 -0.06 -10.09 -0.66
C GLN A 75 0.79 -11.21 -1.24
N PHE A 76 2.10 -11.21 -0.96
CA PHE A 76 2.99 -12.26 -1.43
C PHE A 76 2.61 -13.62 -0.84
N ALA A 77 2.33 -13.68 0.46
CA ALA A 77 1.87 -14.89 1.13
C ALA A 77 0.55 -15.41 0.53
N TYR A 78 -0.41 -14.52 0.28
CA TYR A 78 -1.69 -14.89 -0.34
C TYR A 78 -1.52 -15.40 -1.78
N ALA A 79 -0.69 -14.73 -2.58
CA ALA A 79 -0.39 -15.17 -3.94
C ALA A 79 0.21 -16.58 -3.96
N MET A 80 1.20 -16.85 -3.09
CA MET A 80 1.82 -18.17 -2.94
C MET A 80 0.81 -19.23 -2.50
N TYR A 81 -0.02 -18.93 -1.50
CA TYR A 81 -1.09 -19.82 -1.05
C TYR A 81 -2.02 -20.19 -2.21
N LYS A 82 -2.49 -19.19 -2.97
CA LYS A 82 -3.40 -19.38 -4.10
C LYS A 82 -2.76 -20.25 -5.18
N ILE A 83 -1.50 -19.98 -5.56
CA ILE A 83 -0.77 -20.77 -6.56
C ILE A 83 -0.70 -22.25 -6.13
N ASN A 84 -0.30 -22.52 -4.89
CA ASN A 84 -0.15 -23.87 -4.36
C ASN A 84 -1.50 -24.60 -4.17
N SER A 85 -2.59 -23.89 -3.88
CA SER A 85 -3.93 -24.49 -3.74
C SER A 85 -4.61 -24.81 -5.07
N THR A 86 -4.12 -24.26 -6.19
CA THR A 86 -4.64 -24.55 -7.54
C THR A 86 -3.88 -25.65 -8.30
N HIS A 87 -2.90 -26.28 -7.66
CA HIS A 87 -2.20 -27.49 -8.12
C HIS A 87 -2.65 -28.69 -7.30
#